data_AF-A0A1F5ZM14-F1
#
_entry.id   AF-A0A1F5ZM14-F1
#
_cell.length_a   1.000
_cell.length_b   1.000
_cell.length_c   1.000
_cell.angle_alpha   90.00
_cell.angle_beta   90.00
_cell.angle_gamma   90.00
#
_symmetry.space_group_name_H-M   'P 1'
#
loop_
_entity.id
_entity.type
_entity.pdbx_description
1 polymer ?
#
loop_
_entity_poly.entity_id
_entity_poly.type
_entity_poly.pdbx_seq_one_letter_code
_entity_poly.pdbx_strand_id
1 'polypeptide(L)'
;MKHNTTGFTFVEILVTAGIIALMSGIAAQIFISSSRNGAKSDLIRNIKQNGEFSLEVITRMIQSAKRITACSGVSAPTLTIENRDGGSTTFECSFDGTVTRIASRSGSLTEYLTTGGLSLGGSACDASTLAFVCTARSGLPSSVQINFTLSQIGESTKAYEEANIPFQTTVTTRSNEEL
;
A
#
# COMPACT_ATOMS: atom_id res chain seq x y z
N MET A 1 -6.82 13.76 73.54
CA MET A 1 -6.02 12.99 72.56
C MET A 1 -5.14 13.98 71.81
N LYS A 2 -3.81 13.88 71.97
CA LYS A 2 -2.84 14.81 71.39
C LYS A 2 -2.29 14.17 70.12
N HIS A 3 -2.69 14.69 68.96
CA HIS A 3 -2.13 14.24 67.67
C HIS A 3 -0.73 14.82 67.50
N ASN A 4 0.29 13.97 67.48
CA ASN A 4 1.64 14.35 67.06
C ASN A 4 1.68 14.40 65.53
N THR A 5 1.54 15.59 64.96
CA THR A 5 1.90 15.86 63.57
C THR A 5 3.40 16.10 63.50
N THR A 6 4.18 15.05 63.32
CA THR A 6 5.60 15.16 62.93
C THR A 6 5.66 15.70 61.50
N GLY A 7 6.22 16.90 61.33
CA GLY A 7 6.36 17.54 60.03
C GLY A 7 7.29 16.75 59.11
N PHE A 8 6.86 16.57 57.87
CA PHE A 8 7.67 16.01 56.79
C PHE A 8 9.01 16.75 56.68
N THR A 9 10.11 16.01 56.60
CA THR A 9 11.44 16.60 56.48
C THR A 9 11.64 17.14 55.07
N PHE A 10 12.37 18.25 54.92
CA PHE A 10 12.65 18.87 53.61
C PHE A 10 13.29 17.89 52.60
N VAL A 11 14.08 16.95 53.13
CA VAL A 11 14.71 15.86 52.37
C VAL A 11 13.66 14.91 51.76
N GLU A 12 12.57 14.63 52.47
CA GLU A 12 11.49 13.76 52.01
C GLU A 12 10.71 14.37 50.83
N ILE A 13 10.47 15.68 50.88
CA ILE A 13 9.84 16.42 49.77
C ILE A 13 10.76 16.45 48.53
N LEU A 14 12.08 16.60 48.73
CA LEU A 14 13.05 16.58 47.62
C LEU A 14 13.15 15.21 46.97
N VAL A 15 13.22 14.13 47.77
CA VAL A 15 13.31 12.76 47.26
C VAL A 15 12.03 12.38 46.51
N THR A 16 10.85 12.70 47.06
CA THR A 16 9.57 12.39 46.41
C THR A 16 9.39 13.18 45.10
N ALA A 17 9.74 14.47 45.07
CA ALA A 17 9.73 15.26 43.85
C ALA A 17 10.68 14.71 42.77
N GLY A 18 11.88 14.27 43.17
CA GLY A 18 12.84 13.62 42.28
C GLY A 18 12.30 12.32 41.68
N ILE A 19 11.68 11.46 42.50
CA ILE A 19 11.06 10.22 42.03
C ILE A 19 9.92 10.52 41.05
N ILE A 20 9.03 11.48 41.37
CA ILE A 20 7.90 11.87 40.50
C ILE A 20 8.41 12.41 39.16
N ALA A 21 9.47 13.22 39.15
CA ALA A 21 10.05 13.74 37.92
C ALA A 21 10.57 12.62 37.01
N LEU A 22 11.27 11.63 37.58
CA LEU A 22 11.77 10.47 36.84
C LEU A 22 10.61 9.61 36.29
N MET A 23 9.59 9.33 37.11
CA MET A 23 8.42 8.54 36.67
C MET A 23 7.64 9.24 35.56
N SER A 24 7.46 10.56 35.66
CA SER A 24 6.76 11.35 34.64
C SER A 24 7.51 11.33 33.30
N GLY A 25 8.84 11.36 33.33
CA GLY A 25 9.67 11.24 32.13
C GLY A 25 9.47 9.90 31.40
N ILE A 26 9.43 8.79 32.13
CA ILE A 26 9.18 7.45 31.57
C ILE A 26 7.76 7.37 30.99
N ALA A 27 6.76 7.88 31.71
CA ALA A 27 5.37 7.89 31.23
C ALA A 27 5.22 8.68 29.91
N ALA A 28 5.84 9.85 29.80
CA ALA A 28 5.83 10.64 28.58
C ALA A 28 6.50 9.91 27.40
N GLN A 29 7.63 9.23 27.64
CA GLN A 29 8.30 8.44 26.61
C GLN A 29 7.44 7.29 26.09
N ILE A 30 6.75 6.57 26.99
CA ILE A 30 5.81 5.50 26.63
C ILE A 30 4.67 6.06 25.79
N PHE A 31 4.07 7.19 26.20
CA PHE A 31 2.97 7.82 25.48
C PHE A 31 3.36 8.26 24.05
N ILE A 32 4.52 8.92 23.91
CA ILE A 32 5.04 9.34 22.60
C ILE A 32 5.30 8.12 21.72
N SER A 33 5.91 7.07 22.27
CA SER A 33 6.21 5.83 21.54
C SER A 33 4.94 5.11 21.08
N SER A 34 3.92 5.02 21.95
CA SER A 34 2.62 4.43 21.63
C SER A 34 1.90 5.20 20.53
N SER A 35 1.89 6.55 20.60
CA SER A 35 1.27 7.40 19.59
C SER A 35 1.91 7.24 18.21
N ARG A 36 3.25 7.15 18.15
CA ARG A 36 3.99 6.88 16.91
C ARG A 36 3.67 5.52 16.31
N ASN A 37 3.55 4.49 17.15
CA ASN A 37 3.16 3.16 16.70
C ASN A 37 1.73 3.13 16.13
N GLY A 38 0.81 3.91 16.71
CA GLY A 38 -0.55 4.08 16.18
C GLY A 38 -0.55 4.66 14.77
N ALA A 39 0.12 5.80 14.56
CA ALA A 39 0.22 6.45 13.26
C ALA A 39 0.83 5.55 12.17
N LYS A 40 1.90 4.80 12.50
CA LYS A 40 2.52 3.83 11.58
C LYS A 40 1.56 2.69 11.24
N SER A 41 0.81 2.19 12.22
CA SER A 41 -0.15 1.11 12.01
C SER A 41 -1.29 1.53 11.08
N ASP A 42 -1.79 2.75 11.22
CA ASP A 42 -2.81 3.31 10.32
C ASP A 42 -2.30 3.49 8.90
N LEU A 43 -1.06 3.92 8.74
CA LEU A 43 -0.44 4.05 7.43
C LEU A 43 -0.24 2.69 6.74
N ILE A 44 0.29 1.69 7.45
CA ILE A 44 0.42 0.32 6.94
C ILE A 44 -0.94 -0.24 6.53
N ARG A 45 -1.97 0.01 7.35
CA ARG A 45 -3.35 -0.40 7.04
C ARG A 45 -3.86 0.27 5.77
N ASN A 46 -3.62 1.57 5.60
CA ASN A 46 -4.02 2.32 4.40
C ASN A 46 -3.34 1.75 3.14
N ILE A 47 -2.02 1.52 3.19
CA ILE A 47 -1.28 0.92 2.06
C ILE A 47 -1.82 -0.46 1.71
N LYS A 48 -2.04 -1.33 2.71
CA LYS A 48 -2.60 -2.67 2.50
C LYS A 48 -3.99 -2.61 1.86
N GLN A 49 -4.88 -1.78 2.39
CA GLN A 49 -6.24 -1.63 1.85
C GLN A 49 -6.23 -1.17 0.39
N ASN A 50 -5.41 -0.19 0.03
CA ASN A 50 -5.32 0.30 -1.35
C ASN A 50 -4.68 -0.71 -2.30
N GLY A 51 -3.62 -1.40 -1.86
CA GLY A 51 -2.94 -2.42 -2.66
C GLY A 51 -3.81 -3.65 -2.88
N GLU A 52 -4.47 -4.15 -1.83
CA GLU A 52 -5.41 -5.27 -1.93
C GLU A 52 -6.62 -4.93 -2.80
N PHE A 53 -7.20 -3.73 -2.64
CA PHE A 53 -8.30 -3.27 -3.50
C PHE A 53 -7.87 -3.21 -4.97
N SER A 54 -6.70 -2.64 -5.26
CA SER A 54 -6.18 -2.56 -6.62
C SER A 54 -5.96 -3.96 -7.23
N LEU A 55 -5.34 -4.85 -6.46
CA LEU A 55 -5.14 -6.25 -6.86
C LEU A 55 -6.46 -6.97 -7.11
N GLU A 56 -7.44 -6.80 -6.23
CA GLU A 56 -8.74 -7.44 -6.34
C GLU A 56 -9.47 -6.99 -7.60
N VAL A 57 -9.51 -5.68 -7.87
CA VAL A 57 -10.14 -5.12 -9.08
C VAL A 57 -9.45 -5.66 -10.34
N ILE A 58 -8.12 -5.57 -10.41
CA ILE A 58 -7.37 -6.06 -11.58
C ILE A 58 -7.59 -7.57 -11.77
N THR A 59 -7.50 -8.35 -10.70
CA THR A 59 -7.67 -9.81 -10.73
C THR A 59 -9.06 -10.19 -11.21
N ARG A 60 -10.12 -9.59 -10.65
CA ARG A 60 -11.51 -9.85 -11.05
C ARG A 60 -11.75 -9.52 -12.51
N MET A 61 -11.17 -8.43 -13.00
CA MET A 61 -11.27 -8.01 -14.39
C MET A 61 -10.53 -8.97 -15.32
N ILE A 62 -9.33 -9.41 -14.99
CA ILE A 62 -8.58 -10.42 -15.79
C ILE A 62 -9.31 -11.77 -15.80
N GLN A 63 -9.83 -12.23 -14.66
CA GLN A 63 -10.62 -13.47 -14.60
C GLN A 63 -11.93 -13.36 -15.41
N SER A 64 -12.47 -12.15 -15.54
CA SER A 64 -13.71 -11.90 -16.28
C SER A 64 -13.46 -11.55 -17.75
N ALA A 65 -12.21 -11.26 -18.13
CA ALA A 65 -11.84 -10.94 -19.49
C ALA A 65 -12.12 -12.10 -20.43
N LYS A 66 -12.40 -11.77 -21.69
CA LYS A 66 -12.48 -12.73 -22.79
C LYS A 66 -11.09 -13.17 -23.22
N ARG A 67 -10.15 -12.23 -23.34
CA ARG A 67 -8.74 -12.48 -23.66
C ARG A 67 -7.86 -11.31 -23.24
N ILE A 68 -6.56 -11.58 -23.13
CA ILE A 68 -5.53 -10.56 -23.00
C ILE A 68 -5.09 -10.18 -24.42
N THR A 69 -5.18 -8.91 -24.76
CA THR A 69 -4.92 -8.40 -26.12
C THR A 69 -3.54 -7.79 -26.25
N ALA A 70 -3.05 -7.13 -25.21
CA ALA A 70 -1.71 -6.56 -25.18
C ALA A 70 -1.06 -6.79 -23.83
N CYS A 71 0.02 -7.56 -23.86
CA CYS A 71 0.96 -7.73 -22.77
C CYS A 71 2.25 -8.21 -23.39
N SER A 72 3.35 -7.45 -23.28
CA SER A 72 4.64 -8.00 -23.70
C SER A 72 4.92 -9.20 -22.80
N GLY A 73 5.30 -10.35 -23.38
CA GLY A 73 5.65 -11.56 -22.62
C GLY A 73 6.85 -11.40 -21.67
N VAL A 74 7.41 -10.18 -21.62
CA VAL A 74 8.43 -9.68 -20.71
C VAL A 74 7.80 -8.51 -19.95
N SER A 75 8.01 -8.46 -18.63
CA SER A 75 7.52 -7.44 -17.68
C SER A 75 7.13 -6.11 -18.33
N ALA A 76 5.83 -5.83 -18.35
CA ALA A 76 5.22 -4.66 -18.98
C ALA A 76 4.61 -3.73 -17.93
N PRO A 77 4.70 -2.39 -18.07
CA PRO A 77 3.99 -1.45 -17.22
C PRO A 77 2.49 -1.33 -17.55
N THR A 78 2.05 -1.97 -18.63
CA THR A 78 0.68 -1.90 -19.14
C THR A 78 0.13 -3.29 -19.47
N LEU A 79 -1.14 -3.50 -19.19
CA LEU A 79 -1.89 -4.70 -19.55
C LEU A 79 -3.23 -4.30 -20.19
N THR A 80 -3.49 -4.75 -21.41
CA THR A 80 -4.79 -4.57 -22.06
C THR A 80 -5.56 -5.89 -22.11
N ILE A 81 -6.80 -5.84 -21.67
CA ILE A 81 -7.76 -6.94 -21.74
C ILE A 81 -8.94 -6.56 -22.63
N GLU A 82 -9.51 -7.55 -23.31
CA GLU A 82 -10.82 -7.46 -23.95
C GLU A 82 -11.86 -8.04 -23.00
N ASN A 83 -12.85 -7.23 -22.65
CA ASN A 83 -13.98 -7.60 -21.83
C ASN A 83 -15.02 -8.40 -22.64
N ARG A 84 -15.98 -9.03 -21.96
CA ARG A 84 -17.03 -9.81 -22.64
C ARG A 84 -18.04 -8.96 -23.42
N ASP A 85 -18.16 -7.69 -23.07
CA ASP A 85 -18.96 -6.70 -23.79
C ASP A 85 -18.31 -6.25 -25.12
N GLY A 86 -17.10 -6.73 -25.43
CA GLY A 86 -16.31 -6.31 -26.59
C GLY A 86 -15.52 -5.01 -26.37
N GLY A 87 -15.67 -4.37 -25.21
CA GLY A 87 -14.85 -3.24 -24.79
C GLY A 87 -13.43 -3.67 -24.42
N SER A 88 -12.51 -2.71 -24.41
CA SER A 88 -11.13 -2.94 -23.94
C SER A 88 -10.85 -2.10 -22.70
N THR A 89 -10.20 -2.73 -21.72
CA THR A 89 -9.71 -2.05 -20.51
C THR A 89 -8.20 -2.21 -20.44
N THR A 90 -7.51 -1.09 -20.23
CA THR A 90 -6.05 -1.03 -20.08
C THR A 90 -5.73 -0.69 -18.65
N PHE A 91 -5.00 -1.57 -17.96
CA PHE A 91 -4.37 -1.26 -16.68
C PHE A 91 -2.98 -0.72 -16.94
N GLU A 92 -2.64 0.39 -16.31
CA GLU A 92 -1.36 1.06 -16.49
C GLU A 92 -0.92 1.75 -15.20
N CYS A 93 0.38 2.01 -15.09
CA CYS A 93 0.86 3.07 -14.23
C CYS A 93 0.59 4.40 -14.93
N SER A 94 0.01 5.36 -14.21
CA SER A 94 -0.24 6.72 -14.68
C SER A 94 0.31 7.73 -13.68
N PHE A 95 1.01 8.73 -14.18
CA PHE A 95 1.48 9.85 -13.38
C PHE A 95 0.41 10.96 -13.39
N ASP A 96 -0.11 11.32 -12.21
CA ASP A 96 -1.18 12.31 -12.07
C ASP A 96 -0.68 13.77 -11.96
N GLY A 97 0.62 13.99 -12.16
CA GLY A 97 1.29 15.28 -11.97
C GLY A 97 2.00 15.39 -10.62
N THR A 98 1.65 14.53 -9.65
CA THR A 98 2.28 14.51 -8.32
C THR A 98 2.86 13.13 -7.99
N VAL A 99 2.13 12.06 -8.29
CA VAL A 99 2.49 10.69 -7.95
C VAL A 99 2.18 9.71 -9.07
N THR A 100 2.90 8.59 -9.07
CA THR A 100 2.62 7.43 -9.93
C THR A 100 1.57 6.53 -9.28
N ARG A 101 0.48 6.27 -9.99
CA ARG A 101 -0.70 5.54 -9.50
C ARG A 101 -1.11 4.45 -10.46
N ILE A 102 -1.73 3.40 -9.95
CA ILE A 102 -2.37 2.38 -10.78
C ILE A 102 -3.68 2.97 -11.31
N ALA A 103 -3.86 2.93 -12.63
CA ALA A 103 -5.06 3.38 -13.31
C ALA A 103 -5.67 2.28 -14.19
N SER A 104 -6.99 2.31 -14.28
CA SER A 104 -7.80 1.54 -15.22
C SER A 104 -8.35 2.49 -16.27
N ARG A 105 -8.03 2.26 -17.54
CA ARG A 105 -8.49 3.06 -18.67
C ARG A 105 -9.45 2.25 -19.53
N SER A 106 -10.68 2.74 -19.69
CA SER A 106 -11.68 2.16 -20.58
C SER A 106 -12.16 3.24 -21.55
N GLY A 107 -11.75 3.15 -22.82
CA GLY A 107 -11.96 4.22 -23.79
C GLY A 107 -11.28 5.53 -23.36
N SER A 108 -12.06 6.60 -23.22
CA SER A 108 -11.60 7.92 -22.77
C SER A 108 -11.66 8.13 -21.25
N LEU A 109 -12.16 7.15 -20.50
CA LEU A 109 -12.29 7.24 -19.03
C LEU A 109 -11.07 6.63 -18.37
N THR A 110 -10.49 7.35 -17.41
CA THR A 110 -9.38 6.90 -16.56
C THR A 110 -9.83 6.92 -15.11
N GLU A 111 -9.77 5.78 -14.44
CA GLU A 111 -10.10 5.61 -13.04
C GLU A 111 -8.86 5.18 -12.25
N TYR A 112 -8.54 5.88 -11.18
CA TYR A 112 -7.40 5.56 -10.32
C TYR A 112 -7.79 4.53 -9.26
N LEU A 113 -7.08 3.40 -9.22
CA LEU A 113 -7.32 2.31 -8.26
C LEU A 113 -6.62 2.54 -6.92
N THR A 114 -5.62 3.43 -6.91
CA THR A 114 -4.85 3.83 -5.73
C THR A 114 -5.14 5.28 -5.39
N THR A 115 -5.14 5.63 -4.10
CA THR A 115 -5.34 7.03 -3.66
C THR A 115 -4.11 7.91 -3.90
N GLY A 116 -4.30 9.23 -3.98
CA GLY A 116 -3.20 10.19 -4.21
C GLY A 116 -2.26 10.39 -3.01
N GLY A 117 -2.57 9.78 -1.85
CA GLY A 117 -1.68 9.76 -0.68
C GLY A 117 -0.61 8.66 -0.73
N LEU A 118 -0.63 7.83 -1.77
CA LEU A 118 0.28 6.72 -1.98
C LEU A 118 0.94 6.81 -3.37
N SER A 119 2.13 6.25 -3.49
CA SER A 119 2.88 6.22 -4.75
C SER A 119 3.46 4.84 -5.01
N LEU A 120 3.46 4.44 -6.28
CA LEU A 120 4.23 3.30 -6.80
C LEU A 120 5.75 3.51 -6.79
N GLY A 121 6.19 4.75 -6.51
CA GLY A 121 7.59 5.15 -6.52
C GLY A 121 8.06 5.60 -7.91
N GLY A 122 9.09 6.44 -7.92
CA GLY A 122 9.60 7.06 -9.14
C GLY A 122 8.72 8.20 -9.67
N SER A 123 9.23 8.87 -10.71
CA SER A 123 8.51 9.90 -11.47
C SER A 123 8.11 9.42 -12.88
N ALA A 124 8.43 8.17 -13.21
CA ALA A 124 8.17 7.55 -14.51
C ALA A 124 7.50 6.18 -14.31
N CYS A 125 6.57 5.88 -15.20
CA CYS A 125 5.81 4.63 -15.20
C CYS A 125 6.53 3.56 -16.04
N ASP A 126 7.51 2.93 -15.42
CA ASP A 126 8.31 1.87 -16.03
C ASP A 126 7.95 0.49 -15.45
N ALA A 127 8.46 -0.58 -16.08
CA ALA A 127 8.26 -1.96 -15.63
C ALA A 127 8.77 -2.24 -14.20
N SER A 128 9.60 -1.36 -13.63
CA SER A 128 10.05 -1.43 -12.23
C SER A 128 8.99 -0.93 -11.23
N THR A 129 8.07 -0.07 -11.67
CA THR A 129 7.01 0.52 -10.83
C THR A 129 5.77 -0.36 -10.77
N LEU A 130 5.36 -0.86 -11.94
CA LEU A 130 4.27 -1.80 -12.13
C LEU A 130 4.69 -2.80 -13.19
N ALA A 131 4.58 -4.08 -12.88
CA ALA A 131 4.98 -5.16 -13.77
C ALA A 131 3.83 -6.13 -13.97
N PHE A 132 3.41 -6.26 -15.22
CA PHE A 132 2.59 -7.36 -15.71
C PHE A 132 3.49 -8.33 -16.47
N VAL A 133 3.55 -9.58 -16.02
CA VAL A 133 4.28 -10.66 -16.69
C VAL A 133 3.26 -11.65 -17.21
N CYS A 134 3.04 -11.65 -18.52
CA CYS A 134 2.09 -12.55 -19.15
C CYS A 134 2.79 -13.79 -19.69
N THR A 135 2.27 -14.95 -19.31
CA THR A 135 2.69 -16.23 -19.84
C THR A 135 1.50 -16.88 -20.54
N ALA A 136 1.55 -16.88 -21.87
CA ALA A 136 0.63 -17.63 -22.72
C ALA A 136 1.31 -18.94 -23.17
N ARG A 137 0.60 -20.06 -23.08
CA ARG A 137 1.03 -21.35 -23.63
C ARG A 137 -0.08 -21.88 -24.53
N SER A 138 0.29 -22.48 -25.66
CA SER A 138 -0.68 -23.13 -26.55
C SER A 138 -1.45 -24.22 -25.79
N GLY A 139 -2.78 -24.13 -25.78
CA GLY A 139 -3.67 -25.09 -25.09
C GLY A 139 -3.85 -24.89 -23.58
N LEU A 140 -3.32 -23.80 -22.99
CA LEU A 140 -3.52 -23.45 -21.57
C LEU A 140 -4.06 -22.02 -21.44
N PRO A 141 -4.87 -21.72 -20.40
CA PRO A 141 -5.32 -20.36 -20.12
C PRO A 141 -4.12 -19.44 -19.90
N SER A 142 -4.19 -18.24 -20.45
CA SER A 142 -3.15 -17.24 -20.24
C SER A 142 -3.12 -16.82 -18.78
N SER A 143 -1.92 -16.76 -18.19
CA SER A 143 -1.72 -16.29 -16.82
C SER A 143 -0.94 -14.99 -16.80
N VAL A 144 -1.33 -14.09 -15.90
CA VAL A 144 -0.71 -12.79 -15.68
C VAL A 144 -0.23 -12.74 -14.24
N GLN A 145 1.06 -12.52 -14.06
CA GLN A 145 1.61 -12.14 -12.77
C GLN A 145 1.65 -10.61 -12.69
N ILE A 146 1.19 -10.08 -11.58
CA ILE A 146 1.12 -8.65 -11.29
C ILE A 146 2.05 -8.38 -10.12
N ASN A 147 3.00 -7.47 -10.29
CA ASN A 147 3.92 -7.06 -9.23
C ASN A 147 3.99 -5.54 -9.17
N PHE A 148 3.89 -4.97 -7.97
CA PHE A 148 4.15 -3.55 -7.72
C PHE A 148 4.47 -3.33 -6.24
N THR A 149 4.93 -2.14 -5.90
CA THR A 149 5.18 -1.77 -4.51
C THR A 149 4.50 -0.44 -4.22
N LEU A 150 3.76 -0.33 -3.11
CA LEU A 150 3.15 0.94 -2.70
C LEU A 150 3.86 1.51 -1.48
N SER A 151 4.07 2.82 -1.55
CA SER A 151 4.72 3.63 -0.52
C SER A 151 3.89 4.88 -0.21
N GLN A 152 4.10 5.47 0.97
CA GLN A 152 3.50 6.76 1.33
C GLN A 152 4.14 7.90 0.54
N ILE A 153 3.39 8.98 0.31
CA ILE A 153 3.96 10.21 -0.25
C ILE A 153 4.81 10.96 0.79
N GLY A 154 5.95 11.48 0.34
CA GLY A 154 6.90 12.21 1.17
C GLY A 154 7.94 11.31 1.81
N GLU A 155 9.21 11.71 1.73
CA GLU A 155 10.27 11.13 2.52
C GLU A 155 9.97 11.43 3.99
N SER A 156 9.85 10.40 4.83
CA SER A 156 9.97 10.67 6.26
C SER A 156 11.45 10.88 6.53
N THR A 157 11.79 11.98 7.20
CA THR A 157 13.15 12.21 7.73
C THR A 157 13.67 11.10 8.64
N LYS A 158 12.82 10.10 8.98
CA LYS A 158 13.15 8.96 9.80
C LYS A 158 12.67 7.67 9.13
N ALA A 159 13.62 6.82 8.76
CA ALA A 159 13.41 5.52 8.10
C ALA A 159 12.42 4.57 8.82
N TYR A 160 12.15 4.77 10.11
CA TYR A 160 11.18 3.95 10.84
C TYR A 160 9.71 4.33 10.59
N GLU A 161 9.43 5.49 9.98
CA GLU A 161 8.09 5.99 9.64
C GLU A 161 7.74 5.76 8.17
N GLU A 162 8.66 5.24 7.38
CA GLU A 162 8.39 4.80 6.01
C GLU A 162 7.76 3.41 6.02
N ALA A 163 6.71 3.26 5.22
CA ALA A 163 6.17 1.95 4.90
C ALA A 163 6.18 1.80 3.38
N ASN A 164 6.77 0.68 2.96
CA ASN A 164 6.81 0.25 1.58
C ASN A 164 6.40 -1.22 1.56
N ILE A 165 5.32 -1.54 0.84
CA ILE A 165 4.73 -2.89 0.87
C ILE A 165 4.71 -3.44 -0.56
N PRO A 166 5.40 -4.56 -0.83
CA PRO A 166 5.32 -5.23 -2.13
C PRO A 166 4.01 -6.02 -2.22
N PHE A 167 3.41 -5.96 -3.40
CA PHE A 167 2.19 -6.66 -3.77
C PHE A 167 2.47 -7.55 -4.97
N GLN A 168 2.08 -8.81 -4.87
CA GLN A 168 2.28 -9.81 -5.90
C GLN A 168 1.10 -10.77 -5.96
N THR A 169 0.60 -11.02 -7.16
CA THR A 169 -0.39 -12.09 -7.41
C THR A 169 -0.23 -12.67 -8.81
N THR A 170 -0.73 -13.88 -9.00
CA THR A 170 -0.82 -14.52 -10.31
C THR A 170 -2.26 -14.90 -10.57
N VAL A 171 -2.79 -14.47 -11.71
CA VAL A 171 -4.18 -14.69 -12.12
C VAL A 171 -4.24 -15.34 -13.49
N THR A 172 -5.15 -16.29 -13.66
CA THR A 172 -5.44 -16.91 -14.95
C THR A 172 -6.75 -16.37 -15.51
N THR A 173 -6.83 -16.22 -16.83
CA THR A 173 -8.11 -15.96 -17.49
C THR A 173 -8.98 -17.21 -17.41
N ARG A 174 -10.29 -17.09 -17.18
CA ARG A 174 -11.20 -18.22 -17.40
C ARG A 174 -11.36 -18.42 -18.92
N SER A 175 -10.53 -19.25 -19.51
CA SER A 175 -10.81 -19.73 -20.86
C SER A 175 -12.00 -20.68 -20.77
N ASN A 176 -13.09 -20.35 -21.46
CA ASN A 176 -13.97 -21.39 -21.96
C ASN A 176 -13.24 -21.99 -23.16
N GLU A 177 -13.00 -23.29 -23.15
CA GLU A 177 -12.69 -24.05 -24.37
C GLU A 177 -13.82 -23.81 -25.38
N GLU A 178 -13.51 -23.13 -26.47
CA GLU A 178 -14.18 -23.39 -27.75
C GLU A 178 -13.11 -23.41 -28.83
N LEU A 179 -12.60 -24.61 -29.09
CA LEU A 179 -12.26 -25.16 -30.40
C LEU A 179 -12.31 -26.68 -30.33
#